data_AF-A0A9R1C9C4-F1
#
_entry.id   AF-A0A9R1C9C4-F1
#
_cell.length_a   1.000
_cell.length_b   1.000
_cell.length_c   1.000
_cell.angle_alpha   90.00
_cell.angle_beta   90.00
_cell.angle_gamma   90.00
#
_symmetry.space_group_name_H-M   'P 1'
#
loop_
_entity.id
_entity.type
_entity.pdbx_description
1 polymer ?
#
loop_
_entity_poly.entity_id
_entity_poly.type
_entity_poly.pdbx_seq_one_letter_code
_entity_poly.pdbx_strand_id
1 'polypeptide(L)'
;MKKITLIAALSLAAASANAQVLADGYYRVQNSNTKRWAVLADDKAYVDENVGGVGAVNLEAIRTYLHFNKIVSNPGSIIKFTYSKAGKGYVLSAQGANTHTMLANYGDYYLTLTKQGKTYVASAYAKGFNIHLADERLNGNETEDSLGYMQPSGNDRQNWYITPLDASSADNYFGFQPTLTANGKDYLPFYADFAFTKYSDGIKAYYVDGVKERAGVARLHEITSDVIPAGFPMIIETASMEPSSNKVNIVSSNAAAPTDNLLSGVYFCSAIDLLNWWDGTSKDHNVYTLNDPTTMRVLAVENGDLVLKKSTEKYIPANSFYLKVSADCADVVKFVDSATFDATTEPDPPTGIASVTADKNAVSALVYNLNGQCVSVSGLESLPKGVYIVNGKKVVKR
;
A
#
# COMPACT_ATOMS: atom_id res chain seq x y z
N MET A 1 -4.02 -85.74 -11.75
CA MET A 1 -4.65 -84.63 -12.51
C MET A 1 -4.71 -83.39 -11.61
N LYS A 2 -4.14 -82.28 -12.11
CA LYS A 2 -4.38 -80.83 -11.83
C LYS A 2 -4.74 -80.44 -10.38
N LYS A 3 -3.79 -79.88 -9.59
CA LYS A 3 -3.52 -78.42 -9.39
C LYS A 3 -4.79 -77.59 -9.17
N ILE A 4 -4.85 -76.86 -8.05
CA ILE A 4 -4.96 -75.39 -7.99
C ILE A 4 -4.56 -74.90 -6.59
N THR A 5 -3.56 -74.03 -6.58
CA THR A 5 -3.04 -73.23 -5.46
C THR A 5 -3.98 -72.07 -5.20
N LEU A 6 -4.33 -71.76 -3.94
CA LEU A 6 -4.97 -70.48 -3.58
C LEU A 6 -4.00 -69.66 -2.73
N ILE A 7 -3.48 -68.61 -3.35
CA ILE A 7 -2.62 -67.58 -2.77
C ILE A 7 -3.52 -66.66 -1.93
N ALA A 8 -3.21 -66.54 -0.63
CA ALA A 8 -3.79 -65.51 0.22
C ALA A 8 -3.18 -64.15 -0.16
N ALA A 9 -3.90 -63.35 -0.92
CA ALA A 9 -3.54 -61.97 -1.20
C ALA A 9 -3.76 -61.14 0.07
N LEU A 10 -2.66 -60.59 0.61
CA LEU A 10 -2.71 -59.49 1.57
C LEU A 10 -3.47 -58.32 0.93
N SER A 11 -4.67 -58.04 1.42
CA SER A 11 -5.31 -56.74 1.21
C SER A 11 -4.57 -55.71 2.07
N LEU A 12 -3.47 -55.16 1.56
CA LEU A 12 -3.06 -53.81 1.95
C LEU A 12 -4.22 -52.91 1.50
N ALA A 13 -5.06 -52.51 2.45
CA ALA A 13 -5.82 -51.28 2.30
C ALA A 13 -4.78 -50.18 2.13
N ALA A 14 -4.52 -49.81 0.87
CA ALA A 14 -3.82 -48.58 0.56
C ALA A 14 -4.66 -47.49 1.23
N ALA A 15 -4.18 -46.98 2.37
CA ALA A 15 -4.63 -45.71 2.88
C ALA A 15 -4.36 -44.74 1.74
N SER A 16 -5.43 -44.37 1.03
CA SER A 16 -5.41 -43.28 0.08
C SER A 16 -4.78 -42.12 0.82
N ALA A 17 -3.55 -41.78 0.46
CA ALA A 17 -2.89 -40.58 0.92
C ALA A 17 -3.80 -39.44 0.47
N ASN A 18 -4.67 -38.98 1.36
CA ASN A 18 -5.42 -37.76 1.15
C ASN A 18 -4.35 -36.70 0.90
N ALA A 19 -4.26 -36.22 -0.33
CA ALA A 19 -3.39 -35.10 -0.67
C ALA A 19 -3.74 -34.00 0.34
N GLN A 20 -2.78 -33.65 1.21
CA GLN A 20 -3.04 -32.69 2.27
C GLN A 20 -3.26 -31.33 1.60
N VAL A 21 -4.52 -30.99 1.39
CA VAL A 21 -4.97 -29.68 0.95
C VAL A 21 -4.59 -28.71 2.07
N LEU A 22 -3.75 -27.72 1.75
CA LEU A 22 -3.49 -26.57 2.61
C LEU A 22 -4.83 -25.91 2.92
N ALA A 23 -5.10 -25.63 4.19
CA ALA A 23 -6.34 -24.97 4.57
C ALA A 23 -6.42 -23.56 3.96
N ASP A 24 -7.64 -23.08 3.75
CA ASP A 24 -7.84 -21.68 3.39
C ASP A 24 -7.40 -20.79 4.57
N GLY A 25 -6.65 -19.73 4.27
CA GLY A 25 -6.11 -18.87 5.32
C GLY A 25 -5.01 -17.94 4.86
N TYR A 26 -4.42 -17.23 5.81
CA TYR A 26 -3.33 -16.28 5.59
C TYR A 26 -1.99 -16.89 5.97
N TYR A 27 -1.02 -16.75 5.06
CA TYR A 27 0.29 -17.37 5.16
C TYR A 27 1.40 -16.38 4.79
N ARG A 28 2.60 -16.63 5.32
CA ARG A 28 3.85 -16.11 4.75
C ARG A 28 4.55 -17.21 3.98
N VAL A 29 5.21 -16.81 2.90
CA VAL A 29 5.87 -17.73 1.97
C VAL A 29 7.36 -17.40 1.93
N GLN A 30 8.21 -18.38 2.28
CA GLN A 30 9.68 -18.22 2.31
C GLN A 30 10.34 -19.27 1.44
N ASN A 31 11.29 -18.86 0.60
CA ASN A 31 12.06 -19.80 -0.19
C ASN A 31 12.99 -20.63 0.71
N SER A 32 13.02 -21.94 0.52
CA SER A 32 13.83 -22.82 1.37
C SER A 32 15.33 -22.72 1.09
N ASN A 33 15.71 -22.28 -0.10
CA ASN A 33 17.11 -22.15 -0.52
C ASN A 33 17.62 -20.73 -0.22
N THR A 34 17.06 -19.72 -0.88
CA THR A 34 17.52 -18.31 -0.77
C THR A 34 17.12 -17.64 0.54
N LYS A 35 16.21 -18.23 1.32
CA LYS A 35 15.66 -17.69 2.58
C LYS A 35 14.84 -16.39 2.41
N ARG A 36 14.60 -15.95 1.18
CA ARG A 36 13.82 -14.75 0.91
C ARG A 36 12.32 -15.01 1.06
N TRP A 37 11.61 -13.98 1.52
CA TRP A 37 10.17 -13.96 1.77
C TRP A 37 9.45 -13.31 0.60
N ALA A 38 8.42 -13.97 0.06
CA ALA A 38 7.62 -13.42 -1.02
C ALA A 38 6.72 -12.27 -0.53
N VAL A 39 6.65 -11.22 -1.34
CA VAL A 39 5.87 -10.00 -1.12
C VAL A 39 5.25 -9.59 -2.45
N LEU A 40 3.95 -9.39 -2.48
CA LEU A 40 3.30 -8.74 -3.61
C LEU A 40 3.58 -7.23 -3.55
N ALA A 41 4.32 -6.72 -4.53
CA ALA A 41 4.77 -5.33 -4.60
C ALA A 41 3.96 -4.47 -5.58
N ASP A 42 3.29 -5.10 -6.55
CA ASP A 42 2.35 -4.49 -7.48
C ASP A 42 1.33 -5.52 -8.01
N ASP A 43 0.44 -5.09 -8.90
CA ASP A 43 -0.66 -5.88 -9.44
C ASP A 43 -0.46 -6.31 -10.90
N LYS A 44 0.76 -6.25 -11.43
CA LYS A 44 1.05 -6.55 -12.84
C LYS A 44 1.64 -7.95 -12.99
N ALA A 45 1.03 -8.74 -13.86
CA ALA A 45 1.65 -9.97 -14.34
C ALA A 45 1.18 -10.15 -15.78
N TYR A 46 2.06 -10.68 -16.61
CA TYR A 46 1.71 -10.91 -18.00
C TYR A 46 2.47 -12.09 -18.58
N VAL A 47 1.93 -12.59 -19.69
CA VAL A 47 2.61 -13.56 -20.54
C VAL A 47 2.88 -12.89 -21.88
N ASP A 48 4.14 -12.64 -22.20
CA ASP A 48 4.60 -12.12 -23.48
C ASP A 48 4.40 -13.17 -24.57
N GLU A 49 3.46 -12.90 -25.45
CA GLU A 49 3.04 -13.83 -26.51
C GLU A 49 4.08 -13.97 -27.63
N ASN A 50 5.06 -13.07 -27.68
CA ASN A 50 6.13 -13.08 -28.69
C ASN A 50 7.36 -13.87 -28.24
N VAL A 51 7.42 -14.25 -26.96
CA VAL A 51 8.51 -15.04 -26.38
C VAL A 51 8.04 -16.48 -26.24
N GLY A 52 8.86 -17.43 -26.71
CA GLY A 52 8.58 -18.85 -26.56
C GLY A 52 8.99 -19.40 -25.19
N GLY A 53 8.21 -20.35 -24.65
CA GLY A 53 8.56 -21.10 -23.44
C GLY A 53 8.32 -20.36 -22.13
N VAL A 54 8.94 -20.82 -21.05
CA VAL A 54 8.73 -20.26 -19.69
C VAL A 54 9.20 -18.80 -19.55
N GLY A 55 10.11 -18.34 -20.42
CA GLY A 55 10.59 -16.95 -20.45
C GLY A 55 9.53 -15.94 -20.90
N ALA A 56 8.38 -16.40 -21.38
CA ALA A 56 7.24 -15.55 -21.70
C ALA A 56 6.58 -14.94 -20.46
N VAL A 57 6.77 -15.53 -19.28
CA VAL A 57 5.97 -15.17 -18.10
C VAL A 57 6.73 -14.18 -17.24
N ASN A 58 6.18 -12.98 -17.08
CA ASN A 58 6.70 -11.99 -16.14
C ASN A 58 5.95 -12.08 -14.80
N LEU A 59 6.70 -12.26 -13.72
CA LEU A 59 6.22 -12.40 -12.34
C LEU A 59 6.88 -11.38 -11.39
N GLU A 60 7.48 -10.31 -11.90
CA GLU A 60 8.26 -9.34 -11.11
C GLU A 60 7.42 -8.59 -10.05
N ALA A 61 6.09 -8.60 -10.17
CA ALA A 61 5.18 -8.12 -9.12
C ALA A 61 5.37 -8.84 -7.78
N ILE A 62 5.85 -10.08 -7.81
CA ILE A 62 6.20 -10.83 -6.60
C ILE A 62 7.70 -10.65 -6.37
N ARG A 63 8.02 -9.78 -5.42
CA ARG A 63 9.38 -9.55 -4.94
C ARG A 63 9.69 -10.50 -3.79
N THR A 64 10.96 -10.81 -3.61
CA THR A 64 11.43 -11.66 -2.52
C THR A 64 12.47 -10.91 -1.69
N TYR A 65 12.29 -10.85 -0.37
CA TYR A 65 13.17 -10.10 0.54
C TYR A 65 13.88 -11.02 1.52
N LEU A 66 15.20 -10.88 1.67
CA LEU A 66 15.99 -11.72 2.57
C LEU A 66 15.69 -11.42 4.06
N HIS A 67 15.62 -10.14 4.42
CA HIS A 67 15.55 -9.73 5.81
C HIS A 67 14.11 -9.62 6.32
N PHE A 68 13.86 -10.25 7.47
CA PHE A 68 12.52 -10.30 8.08
C PHE A 68 11.96 -8.92 8.44
N ASN A 69 12.82 -7.95 8.77
CA ASN A 69 12.41 -6.57 9.05
C ASN A 69 11.77 -5.86 7.84
N LYS A 70 11.97 -6.35 6.60
CA LYS A 70 11.30 -5.83 5.40
C LYS A 70 9.89 -6.38 5.23
N ILE A 71 9.54 -7.45 5.95
CA ILE A 71 8.27 -8.18 5.75
C ILE A 71 7.38 -8.25 6.99
N VAL A 72 7.94 -8.06 8.19
CA VAL A 72 7.19 -8.20 9.46
C VAL A 72 5.96 -7.29 9.53
N SER A 73 6.07 -6.10 8.93
CA SER A 73 5.04 -5.06 8.92
C SER A 73 4.52 -4.76 7.51
N ASN A 74 4.87 -5.58 6.50
CA ASN A 74 4.50 -5.35 5.11
C ASN A 74 3.24 -6.15 4.75
N PRO A 75 2.10 -5.50 4.49
CA PRO A 75 0.86 -6.20 4.13
C PRO A 75 0.97 -7.05 2.86
N GLY A 76 1.82 -6.68 1.90
CA GLY A 76 2.09 -7.49 0.70
C GLY A 76 2.75 -8.83 0.98
N SER A 77 3.36 -9.03 2.18
CA SER A 77 3.92 -10.32 2.60
C SER A 77 2.87 -11.32 3.11
N ILE A 78 1.64 -10.85 3.32
CA ILE A 78 0.54 -11.65 3.85
C ILE A 78 -0.29 -12.14 2.67
N ILE A 79 -0.19 -13.43 2.39
CA ILE A 79 -0.82 -14.04 1.21
C ILE A 79 -1.95 -14.94 1.66
N LYS A 80 -3.17 -14.65 1.19
CA LYS A 80 -4.32 -15.52 1.42
C LYS A 80 -4.38 -16.61 0.36
N PHE A 81 -4.39 -17.86 0.81
CA PHE A 81 -4.60 -19.03 -0.01
C PHE A 81 -6.07 -19.43 0.07
N THR A 82 -6.72 -19.59 -1.08
CA THR A 82 -8.10 -20.06 -1.19
C THR A 82 -8.18 -21.19 -2.21
N TYR A 83 -8.63 -22.38 -1.79
CA TYR A 83 -8.73 -23.54 -2.66
C TYR A 83 -9.98 -23.48 -3.54
N SER A 84 -9.80 -23.47 -4.86
CA SER A 84 -10.87 -23.61 -5.85
C SER A 84 -11.06 -25.07 -6.23
N LYS A 85 -12.22 -25.63 -5.88
CA LYS A 85 -12.63 -26.96 -6.33
C LYS A 85 -12.80 -27.05 -7.84
N ALA A 86 -13.31 -25.99 -8.47
CA ALA A 86 -13.50 -25.92 -9.92
C ALA A 86 -12.16 -25.88 -10.65
N GLY A 87 -11.23 -25.05 -10.16
CA GLY A 87 -9.88 -24.91 -10.72
C GLY A 87 -8.90 -26.01 -10.31
N LYS A 88 -9.26 -26.87 -9.35
CA LYS A 88 -8.40 -27.90 -8.74
C LYS A 88 -7.04 -27.34 -8.27
N GLY A 89 -7.05 -26.14 -7.70
CA GLY A 89 -5.85 -25.43 -7.26
C GLY A 89 -6.20 -24.22 -6.41
N TYR A 90 -5.19 -23.42 -6.06
CA TYR A 90 -5.34 -22.25 -5.19
C TYR A 90 -5.39 -20.96 -6.01
N VAL A 91 -6.23 -20.05 -5.54
CA VAL A 91 -6.13 -18.62 -5.84
C VAL A 91 -5.36 -17.98 -4.68
N LEU A 92 -4.30 -17.26 -5.02
CA LEU A 92 -3.53 -16.48 -4.05
C LEU A 92 -3.96 -15.02 -4.17
N SER A 93 -4.20 -14.38 -3.05
CA SER A 93 -4.63 -12.97 -2.99
C SER A 93 -3.83 -12.19 -1.95
N ALA A 94 -3.48 -10.95 -2.29
CA ALA A 94 -2.85 -9.98 -1.42
C ALA A 94 -3.05 -8.57 -2.00
N GLN A 95 -3.18 -7.57 -1.13
CA GLN A 95 -3.30 -6.15 -1.45
C GLN A 95 -4.28 -5.85 -2.59
N GLY A 96 -5.47 -6.47 -2.56
CA GLY A 96 -6.54 -6.21 -3.52
C GLY A 96 -6.35 -6.85 -4.90
N ALA A 97 -5.24 -7.56 -5.11
CA ALA A 97 -4.98 -8.34 -6.30
C ALA A 97 -5.04 -9.84 -6.02
N ASN A 98 -5.25 -10.63 -7.06
CA ASN A 98 -5.16 -12.08 -6.96
C ASN A 98 -4.65 -12.70 -8.27
N THR A 99 -4.07 -13.88 -8.15
CA THR A 99 -3.44 -14.59 -9.29
C THR A 99 -4.42 -14.90 -10.42
N HIS A 100 -5.70 -15.08 -10.10
CA HIS A 100 -6.73 -15.39 -11.09
C HIS A 100 -7.07 -14.16 -11.95
N THR A 101 -7.24 -12.99 -11.34
CA THR A 101 -7.56 -11.75 -12.07
C THR A 101 -6.36 -11.16 -12.78
N MET A 102 -5.16 -11.20 -12.17
CA MET A 102 -3.93 -10.66 -12.76
C MET A 102 -3.58 -11.35 -14.09
N LEU A 103 -3.91 -12.64 -14.23
CA LEU A 103 -3.62 -13.44 -15.43
C LEU A 103 -4.85 -13.81 -16.24
N ALA A 104 -6.03 -13.23 -15.95
CA ALA A 104 -7.30 -13.62 -16.56
C ALA A 104 -7.28 -13.55 -18.11
N ASN A 105 -6.56 -12.56 -18.67
CA ASN A 105 -6.40 -12.41 -20.13
C ASN A 105 -5.59 -13.56 -20.77
N TYR A 106 -4.90 -14.36 -19.97
CA TYR A 106 -4.04 -15.47 -20.39
C TYR A 106 -4.61 -16.84 -20.01
N GLY A 107 -5.79 -16.87 -19.37
CA GLY A 107 -6.54 -18.08 -19.02
C GLY A 107 -6.84 -18.20 -17.51
N ASP A 108 -7.54 -19.28 -17.17
CA ASP A 108 -7.87 -19.62 -15.78
C ASP A 108 -6.62 -20.06 -15.02
N TYR A 109 -6.01 -19.14 -14.28
CA TYR A 109 -4.78 -19.42 -13.53
C TYR A 109 -5.09 -19.90 -12.10
N TYR A 110 -4.81 -21.18 -11.84
CA TYR A 110 -4.88 -21.80 -10.52
C TYR A 110 -3.54 -22.44 -10.16
N LEU A 111 -3.05 -22.14 -8.95
CA LEU A 111 -1.77 -22.64 -8.48
C LEU A 111 -1.94 -24.03 -7.87
N THR A 112 -1.25 -25.03 -8.40
CA THR A 112 -1.16 -26.35 -7.78
C THR A 112 0.00 -26.37 -6.79
N LEU A 113 -0.25 -26.84 -5.56
CA LEU A 113 0.77 -27.03 -4.55
C LEU A 113 1.09 -28.51 -4.40
N THR A 114 2.36 -28.88 -4.60
CA THR A 114 2.87 -30.24 -4.37
C THR A 114 3.77 -30.23 -3.15
N LYS A 115 3.38 -30.96 -2.10
CA LYS A 115 4.16 -31.05 -0.86
C LYS A 115 5.44 -31.86 -1.08
N GLN A 116 6.57 -31.32 -0.61
CA GLN A 116 7.90 -31.92 -0.65
C GLN A 116 8.51 -31.87 0.76
N GLY A 117 8.30 -32.91 1.57
CA GLY A 117 8.71 -32.88 2.98
C GLY A 117 8.02 -31.77 3.77
N LYS A 118 8.78 -30.75 4.19
CA LYS A 118 8.26 -29.56 4.91
C LYS A 118 7.95 -28.36 3.98
N THR A 119 8.34 -28.44 2.71
CA THR A 119 8.15 -27.37 1.72
C THR A 119 7.06 -27.75 0.73
N TYR A 120 6.73 -26.81 -0.14
CA TYR A 120 5.81 -26.97 -1.26
C TYR A 120 6.50 -26.49 -2.53
N VAL A 121 6.27 -27.20 -3.62
CA VAL A 121 6.51 -26.71 -4.98
C VAL A 121 5.19 -26.17 -5.51
N ALA A 122 5.22 -24.93 -5.96
CA ALA A 122 4.08 -24.25 -6.53
C ALA A 122 4.19 -24.23 -8.05
N SER A 123 3.19 -24.77 -8.73
CA SER A 123 3.18 -24.89 -10.20
C SER A 123 1.85 -24.49 -10.80
N ALA A 124 1.89 -23.91 -11.99
CA ALA A 124 0.69 -23.58 -12.76
C ALA A 124 0.92 -23.88 -14.25
N TYR A 125 -0.16 -23.92 -15.02
CA TYR A 125 -0.08 -24.10 -16.47
C TYR A 125 -0.42 -22.80 -17.17
N ALA A 126 0.47 -22.28 -18.02
CA ALA A 126 0.18 -21.14 -18.88
C ALA A 126 0.81 -21.31 -20.26
N LYS A 127 0.09 -20.89 -21.32
CA LYS A 127 0.50 -20.96 -22.73
C LYS A 127 1.12 -22.31 -23.17
N GLY A 128 0.63 -23.43 -22.65
CA GLY A 128 1.16 -24.74 -23.05
C GLY A 128 2.27 -25.31 -22.15
N PHE A 129 2.75 -24.53 -21.17
CA PHE A 129 3.90 -24.87 -20.34
C PHE A 129 3.51 -25.00 -18.88
N ASN A 130 4.17 -25.93 -18.18
CA ASN A 130 4.14 -25.97 -16.72
C ASN A 130 5.19 -24.98 -16.19
N ILE A 131 4.72 -24.00 -15.44
CA ILE A 131 5.51 -22.97 -14.78
C ILE A 131 5.67 -23.38 -13.32
N HIS A 132 6.89 -23.30 -12.82
CA HIS A 132 7.19 -23.50 -11.41
C HIS A 132 7.60 -22.18 -10.80
N LEU A 133 6.87 -21.72 -9.80
CA LEU A 133 7.24 -20.52 -9.06
C LEU A 133 8.56 -20.78 -8.34
N ALA A 134 9.59 -20.05 -8.72
CA ALA A 134 10.93 -20.17 -8.19
C ALA A 134 11.48 -18.79 -7.80
N ASP A 135 12.34 -18.73 -6.80
CA ASP A 135 13.04 -17.48 -6.51
C ASP A 135 14.17 -17.23 -7.53
N GLU A 136 14.51 -15.96 -7.70
CA GLU A 136 15.71 -15.55 -8.42
C GLU A 136 16.97 -16.15 -7.80
N ARG A 137 18.00 -16.33 -8.62
CA ARG A 137 19.28 -16.83 -8.16
C ARG A 137 19.97 -15.74 -7.34
N LEU A 138 20.51 -16.12 -6.18
CA LEU A 138 21.46 -15.26 -5.48
C LEU A 138 22.72 -15.07 -6.35
N ASN A 139 22.94 -13.86 -6.86
CA ASN A 139 24.08 -13.48 -7.69
C ASN A 139 25.05 -12.65 -6.85
N GLY A 140 25.98 -13.30 -6.15
CA GLY A 140 27.06 -12.61 -5.42
C GLY A 140 26.95 -12.74 -3.90
N ASN A 141 27.38 -11.71 -3.18
CA ASN A 141 27.45 -11.71 -1.71
C ASN A 141 26.11 -11.25 -1.09
N GLU A 142 25.68 -11.87 0.01
CA GLU A 142 24.37 -11.67 0.66
C GLU A 142 24.08 -10.20 1.06
N THR A 143 25.10 -9.36 1.20
CA THR A 143 24.97 -7.92 1.51
C THR A 143 24.45 -7.07 0.36
N GLU A 144 24.61 -7.50 -0.89
CA GLU A 144 24.21 -6.73 -2.09
C GLU A 144 22.90 -7.24 -2.70
N ASP A 145 22.54 -8.50 -2.44
CA ASP A 145 21.43 -9.20 -3.08
C ASP A 145 20.32 -9.53 -2.05
N SER A 146 19.78 -8.49 -1.41
CA SER A 146 18.73 -8.64 -0.36
C SER A 146 17.31 -8.65 -0.91
N LEU A 147 17.14 -8.29 -2.19
CA LEU A 147 15.91 -8.27 -2.96
C LEU A 147 16.07 -9.20 -4.16
N GLY A 148 15.05 -9.96 -4.50
CA GLY A 148 14.96 -10.66 -5.78
C GLY A 148 13.55 -10.68 -6.33
N TYR A 149 13.39 -11.38 -7.43
CA TYR A 149 12.13 -11.48 -8.15
C TYR A 149 11.67 -12.93 -8.31
N MET A 150 10.36 -13.15 -8.26
CA MET A 150 9.79 -14.44 -8.62
C MET A 150 10.08 -14.74 -10.10
N GLN A 151 10.50 -15.97 -10.36
CA GLN A 151 10.84 -16.49 -11.67
C GLN A 151 9.93 -17.66 -12.03
N PRO A 152 9.66 -17.89 -13.33
CA PRO A 152 8.83 -19.01 -13.79
C PRO A 152 9.57 -20.36 -13.81
N SER A 153 10.85 -20.37 -13.44
CA SER A 153 11.69 -21.58 -13.36
C SER A 153 12.91 -21.36 -12.46
N GLY A 154 13.51 -22.44 -11.95
CA GLY A 154 14.67 -22.37 -11.06
C GLY A 154 14.83 -23.62 -10.19
N ASN A 155 15.49 -24.65 -10.71
CA ASN A 155 15.44 -26.03 -10.18
C ASN A 155 15.64 -26.16 -8.66
N ASP A 156 16.62 -25.49 -8.08
CA ASP A 156 16.95 -25.56 -6.65
C ASP A 156 16.23 -24.52 -5.78
N ARG A 157 15.40 -23.66 -6.39
CA ARG A 157 14.74 -22.49 -5.78
C ARG A 157 13.21 -22.56 -5.89
N GLN A 158 12.65 -23.73 -6.18
CA GLN A 158 11.20 -23.96 -6.30
C GLN A 158 10.51 -24.42 -5.00
N ASN A 159 11.28 -24.63 -3.94
CA ASN A 159 10.78 -25.14 -2.68
C ASN A 159 10.46 -23.99 -1.72
N TRP A 160 9.22 -23.94 -1.23
CA TRP A 160 8.71 -22.86 -0.39
C TRP A 160 8.17 -23.39 0.93
N TYR A 161 8.57 -22.77 2.03
CA TYR A 161 7.84 -22.86 3.29
C TYR A 161 6.60 -21.99 3.20
N ILE A 162 5.43 -22.58 3.48
CA ILE A 162 4.14 -21.87 3.53
C ILE A 162 3.66 -21.95 4.98
N THR A 163 3.87 -20.87 5.73
CA THR A 163 3.70 -20.86 7.19
C THR A 163 2.48 -20.02 7.57
N PRO A 164 1.49 -20.60 8.28
CA PRO A 164 0.35 -19.83 8.76
C PRO A 164 0.81 -18.64 9.60
N LEU A 165 0.12 -17.50 9.48
CA LEU A 165 0.34 -16.37 10.37
C LEU A 165 -0.16 -16.71 11.78
N ASP A 166 0.65 -16.36 12.78
CA ASP A 166 0.33 -16.56 14.18
C ASP A 166 0.90 -15.40 15.01
N ALA A 167 0.03 -14.59 15.61
CA ALA A 167 0.46 -13.45 16.42
C ALA A 167 1.20 -13.88 17.70
N SER A 168 0.97 -15.10 18.19
CA SER A 168 1.69 -15.65 19.34
C SER A 168 3.11 -16.11 18.99
N SER A 169 3.41 -16.29 17.70
CA SER A 169 4.73 -16.67 17.23
C SER A 169 5.78 -15.57 17.50
N ALA A 170 6.99 -16.00 17.85
CA ALA A 170 8.16 -15.12 17.91
C ALA A 170 8.73 -14.81 16.50
N ASP A 171 8.51 -15.70 15.53
CA ASP A 171 9.22 -15.69 14.25
C ASP A 171 8.32 -15.42 13.03
N ASN A 172 6.99 -15.63 13.16
CA ASN A 172 6.05 -15.44 12.05
C ASN A 172 4.72 -14.78 12.47
N TYR A 173 4.80 -13.50 12.83
CA TYR A 173 3.66 -12.64 13.17
C TYR A 173 3.61 -11.40 12.27
N PHE A 174 2.45 -10.76 12.15
CA PHE A 174 2.34 -9.40 11.62
C PHE A 174 2.31 -8.40 12.78
N GLY A 175 3.15 -7.39 12.71
CA GLY A 175 3.23 -6.32 13.69
C GLY A 175 3.29 -4.97 13.02
N PHE A 176 2.65 -3.96 13.60
CA PHE A 176 2.76 -2.60 13.08
C PHE A 176 4.11 -1.99 13.41
N GLN A 177 4.76 -1.35 12.42
CA GLN A 177 5.99 -0.60 12.62
C GLN A 177 5.74 0.88 12.29
N PRO A 178 5.37 1.67 13.31
CA PRO A 178 5.22 3.11 13.19
C PRO A 178 6.46 3.81 12.66
N THR A 179 6.25 4.99 12.09
CA THR A 179 7.32 5.89 11.62
C THR A 179 7.14 7.32 12.12
N LEU A 180 6.02 7.61 12.79
CA LEU A 180 5.64 8.94 13.27
C LEU A 180 5.45 8.89 14.78
N THR A 181 6.00 9.87 15.50
CA THR A 181 5.75 10.04 16.93
C THR A 181 5.14 11.41 17.18
N ALA A 182 3.98 11.44 17.83
CA ALA A 182 3.28 12.67 18.20
C ALA A 182 2.74 12.53 19.62
N ASN A 183 2.91 13.56 20.45
CA ASN A 183 2.39 13.60 21.82
C ASN A 183 2.66 12.33 22.66
N GLY A 184 3.83 11.71 22.49
CA GLY A 184 4.25 10.51 23.24
C GLY A 184 3.58 9.21 22.78
N LYS A 185 3.00 9.19 21.57
CA LYS A 185 2.39 8.03 20.93
C LYS A 185 2.98 7.82 19.53
N ASP A 186 2.95 6.58 19.06
CA ASP A 186 3.55 6.18 17.79
C ASP A 186 2.46 5.80 16.78
N TYR A 187 2.60 6.32 15.56
CA TYR A 187 1.60 6.25 14.50
C TYR A 187 2.16 5.78 13.16
N LEU A 188 1.29 5.17 12.37
CA LEU A 188 1.50 4.92 10.94
C LEU A 188 0.20 5.11 10.16
N PRO A 189 0.29 5.53 8.88
CA PRO A 189 -0.80 5.29 7.95
C PRO A 189 -0.84 3.80 7.61
N PHE A 190 -2.05 3.25 7.46
CA PHE A 190 -2.22 1.83 7.17
C PHE A 190 -3.38 1.59 6.21
N TYR A 191 -3.13 0.75 5.22
CA TYR A 191 -4.14 0.24 4.31
C TYR A 191 -3.74 -1.16 3.85
N ALA A 192 -4.62 -2.14 4.05
CA ALA A 192 -4.38 -3.54 3.72
C ALA A 192 -5.67 -4.26 3.35
N ASP A 193 -5.58 -5.34 2.57
CA ASP A 193 -6.73 -6.12 2.08
C ASP A 193 -7.19 -7.23 3.05
N PHE A 194 -6.67 -7.24 4.26
CA PHE A 194 -7.06 -8.19 5.30
C PHE A 194 -7.63 -7.48 6.53
N ALA A 195 -8.58 -8.16 7.18
CA ALA A 195 -9.12 -7.73 8.45
C ALA A 195 -8.23 -8.22 9.59
N PHE A 196 -8.30 -7.56 10.74
CA PHE A 196 -7.51 -7.97 11.90
C PHE A 196 -8.23 -7.71 13.22
N THR A 197 -7.78 -8.42 14.25
CA THR A 197 -8.10 -8.13 15.65
C THR A 197 -6.82 -7.79 16.40
N LYS A 198 -6.93 -6.99 17.46
CA LYS A 198 -5.80 -6.59 18.29
C LYS A 198 -5.28 -7.80 19.06
N TYR A 199 -3.97 -8.06 19.02
CA TYR A 199 -3.32 -9.07 19.86
C TYR A 199 -2.52 -8.40 20.98
N SER A 200 -1.78 -7.34 20.65
CA SER A 200 -1.05 -6.54 21.64
C SER A 200 -1.93 -5.40 22.17
N ASP A 201 -1.69 -5.03 23.42
CA ASP A 201 -2.33 -3.87 24.04
C ASP A 201 -1.86 -2.56 23.40
N GLY A 202 -2.65 -1.49 23.58
CA GLY A 202 -2.28 -0.16 23.13
C GLY A 202 -2.44 0.09 21.62
N ILE A 203 -2.98 -0.87 20.87
CA ILE A 203 -3.33 -0.69 19.45
C ILE A 203 -4.70 0.00 19.34
N LYS A 204 -4.75 1.11 18.63
CA LYS A 204 -5.99 1.77 18.22
C LYS A 204 -5.97 2.07 16.74
N ALA A 205 -7.15 2.09 16.14
CA ALA A 205 -7.33 2.40 14.73
C ALA A 205 -8.32 3.55 14.62
N TYR A 206 -8.00 4.51 13.76
CA TYR A 206 -8.79 5.71 13.54
C TYR A 206 -9.02 5.94 12.05
N TYR A 207 -10.08 6.66 11.73
CA TYR A 207 -10.35 7.15 10.39
C TYR A 207 -10.85 8.60 10.43
N VAL A 208 -10.99 9.22 9.26
CA VAL A 208 -11.47 10.60 9.14
C VAL A 208 -12.86 10.58 8.52
N ASP A 209 -13.85 11.11 9.22
CA ASP A 209 -15.26 11.13 8.78
C ASP A 209 -15.80 12.55 8.52
N GLY A 210 -14.94 13.56 8.65
CA GLY A 210 -15.29 14.96 8.43
C GLY A 210 -14.07 15.84 8.24
N VAL A 211 -14.13 16.75 7.28
CA VAL A 211 -13.07 17.73 7.00
C VAL A 211 -13.69 19.11 6.77
N LYS A 212 -13.06 20.12 7.38
CA LYS A 212 -13.30 21.55 7.16
C LYS A 212 -12.04 22.12 6.54
N GLU A 213 -11.99 22.06 5.20
CA GLU A 213 -10.77 22.19 4.40
C GLU A 213 -10.09 23.55 4.58
N ARG A 214 -10.83 24.66 4.49
CA ARG A 214 -10.29 26.02 4.67
C ARG A 214 -10.00 26.34 6.13
N ALA A 215 -10.76 25.74 7.05
CA ALA A 215 -10.46 25.84 8.48
C ALA A 215 -9.20 25.04 8.88
N GLY A 216 -8.78 24.07 8.06
CA GLY A 216 -7.65 23.21 8.35
C GLY A 216 -7.90 22.27 9.53
N VAL A 217 -9.11 21.72 9.65
CA VAL A 217 -9.43 20.71 10.68
C VAL A 217 -10.11 19.47 10.10
N ALA A 218 -9.78 18.31 10.67
CA ALA A 218 -10.39 17.03 10.35
C ALA A 218 -10.83 16.35 11.65
N ARG A 219 -12.00 15.70 11.61
CA ARG A 219 -12.49 14.92 12.74
C ARG A 219 -11.88 13.53 12.70
N LEU A 220 -11.23 13.15 13.81
CA LEU A 220 -10.63 11.84 13.99
C LEU A 220 -11.62 10.92 14.73
N HIS A 221 -11.99 9.81 14.12
CA HIS A 221 -12.98 8.86 14.65
C HIS A 221 -12.30 7.53 15.01
N GLU A 222 -12.46 7.06 16.24
CA GLU A 222 -11.90 5.77 16.70
C GLU A 222 -12.76 4.58 16.25
N ILE A 223 -12.14 3.58 15.63
CA ILE A 223 -12.80 2.32 15.29
C ILE A 223 -12.87 1.46 16.55
N THR A 224 -14.07 1.30 17.09
CA THR A 224 -14.33 0.57 18.35
C THR A 224 -14.70 -0.90 18.15
N SER A 225 -14.89 -1.35 16.91
CA SER A 225 -15.14 -2.76 16.58
C SER A 225 -13.96 -3.64 16.97
N ASP A 226 -14.24 -4.84 17.50
CA ASP A 226 -13.21 -5.85 17.82
C ASP A 226 -12.47 -6.32 16.57
N VAL A 227 -13.20 -6.45 15.47
CA VAL A 227 -12.64 -6.78 14.15
C VAL A 227 -12.55 -5.49 13.34
N ILE A 228 -11.31 -5.11 13.02
CA ILE A 228 -11.01 -3.98 12.15
C ILE A 228 -11.10 -4.45 10.69
N PRO A 229 -11.87 -3.77 9.83
CA PRO A 229 -12.21 -4.24 8.50
C PRO A 229 -11.02 -4.23 7.53
N ALA A 230 -11.06 -5.15 6.56
CA ALA A 230 -10.17 -5.17 5.40
C ALA A 230 -10.50 -4.03 4.43
N GLY A 231 -9.53 -3.63 3.61
CA GLY A 231 -9.74 -2.66 2.53
C GLY A 231 -10.19 -1.29 3.04
N PHE A 232 -9.75 -0.92 4.25
CA PHE A 232 -10.17 0.31 4.91
C PHE A 232 -8.95 1.15 5.29
N PRO A 233 -8.76 2.36 4.74
CA PRO A 233 -7.62 3.20 5.07
C PRO A 233 -7.79 3.80 6.46
N MET A 234 -6.75 3.66 7.28
CA MET A 234 -6.81 4.02 8.70
C MET A 234 -5.47 4.54 9.23
N ILE A 235 -5.55 5.32 10.30
CA ILE A 235 -4.41 5.70 11.13
C ILE A 235 -4.31 4.68 12.25
N ILE A 236 -3.14 4.08 12.43
CA ILE A 236 -2.90 3.17 13.55
C ILE A 236 -2.10 3.92 14.60
N GLU A 237 -2.59 3.92 15.84
CA GLU A 237 -1.84 4.28 17.04
C GLU A 237 -1.31 3.00 17.70
N THR A 238 -0.09 3.08 18.22
CA THR A 238 0.58 1.99 18.92
C THR A 238 1.29 2.50 20.17
N ALA A 239 1.71 1.55 21.01
CA ALA A 239 2.43 1.85 22.25
C ALA A 239 3.97 1.96 22.07
N SER A 240 4.50 1.59 20.90
CA SER A 240 5.94 1.50 20.63
C SER A 240 6.21 1.54 19.13
N MET A 241 7.42 1.91 18.73
CA MET A 241 7.90 1.80 17.34
C MET A 241 8.18 0.36 16.90
N GLU A 242 8.27 -0.59 17.85
CA GLU A 242 8.71 -1.97 17.58
C GLU A 242 7.56 -2.90 17.15
N PRO A 243 7.65 -3.56 15.99
CA PRO A 243 6.58 -4.43 15.49
C PRO A 243 6.28 -5.62 16.41
N SER A 244 7.29 -6.12 17.13
CA SER A 244 7.12 -7.20 18.12
C SER A 244 6.20 -6.83 19.28
N SER A 245 6.04 -5.52 19.56
CA SER A 245 5.17 -4.98 20.60
C SER A 245 3.77 -4.62 20.09
N ASN A 246 3.56 -4.67 18.76
CA ASN A 246 2.35 -4.16 18.10
C ASN A 246 1.68 -5.23 17.22
N LYS A 247 1.59 -6.46 17.73
CA LYS A 247 1.08 -7.60 16.96
C LYS A 247 -0.44 -7.58 16.83
N VAL A 248 -0.93 -8.15 15.72
CA VAL A 248 -2.36 -8.36 15.46
C VAL A 248 -2.63 -9.77 14.94
N ASN A 249 -3.85 -10.28 15.19
CA ASN A 249 -4.31 -11.49 14.53
C ASN A 249 -4.96 -11.11 13.20
N ILE A 250 -4.45 -11.66 12.11
CA ILE A 250 -5.08 -11.52 10.79
C ILE A 250 -6.23 -12.51 10.69
N VAL A 251 -7.41 -12.04 10.31
CA VAL A 251 -8.65 -12.83 10.31
C VAL A 251 -9.38 -12.74 8.97
N SER A 252 -10.03 -13.84 8.58
CA SER A 252 -11.03 -13.78 7.51
C SER A 252 -12.32 -13.24 8.10
N SER A 253 -12.75 -12.06 7.66
CA SER A 253 -13.98 -11.42 8.13
C SER A 253 -14.67 -10.67 7.01
N ASN A 254 -16.02 -10.65 7.07
CA ASN A 254 -16.88 -9.82 6.24
C ASN A 254 -17.43 -8.63 7.04
N ALA A 255 -16.73 -8.20 8.09
CA ALA A 255 -17.10 -7.02 8.87
C ALA A 255 -17.27 -5.81 7.94
N ALA A 256 -18.40 -5.14 8.05
CA ALA A 256 -18.69 -3.97 7.24
C ALA A 256 -17.79 -2.81 7.66
N ALA A 257 -17.12 -2.19 6.69
CA ALA A 257 -16.39 -0.97 6.91
C ALA A 257 -17.35 0.23 7.04
N PRO A 258 -17.05 1.23 7.90
CA PRO A 258 -17.75 2.52 7.89
C PRO A 258 -17.74 3.14 6.47
N THR A 259 -18.86 3.71 6.05
CA THR A 259 -19.01 4.25 4.69
C THR A 259 -18.65 5.74 4.57
N ASP A 260 -18.45 6.40 5.70
CA ASP A 260 -18.20 7.84 5.84
C ASP A 260 -16.70 8.19 5.90
N ASN A 261 -15.81 7.21 5.72
CA ASN A 261 -14.38 7.45 5.70
C ASN A 261 -13.97 8.26 4.46
N LEU A 262 -13.25 9.35 4.70
CA LEU A 262 -12.77 10.29 3.68
C LEU A 262 -11.34 9.99 3.22
N LEU A 263 -10.65 9.05 3.87
CA LEU A 263 -9.31 8.63 3.47
C LEU A 263 -9.35 7.74 2.22
N SER A 264 -8.36 7.87 1.35
CA SER A 264 -8.17 7.08 0.13
C SER A 264 -6.93 6.20 0.26
N GLY A 265 -7.11 4.89 0.20
CA GLY A 265 -6.02 3.91 0.36
C GLY A 265 -5.19 3.70 -0.90
N VAL A 266 -3.90 3.37 -0.72
CA VAL A 266 -2.96 3.02 -1.78
C VAL A 266 -2.26 1.72 -1.40
N TYR A 267 -2.50 0.65 -2.17
CA TYR A 267 -1.87 -0.64 -1.96
C TYR A 267 -0.39 -0.65 -2.37
N PHE A 268 -0.10 -0.12 -3.56
CA PHE A 268 1.19 -0.28 -4.22
C PHE A 268 1.91 1.04 -4.44
N CYS A 269 3.22 1.00 -4.32
CA CYS A 269 4.14 2.06 -4.71
C CYS A 269 5.42 1.42 -5.23
N SER A 270 5.31 0.86 -6.43
CA SER A 270 6.42 0.32 -7.20
C SER A 270 6.81 1.34 -8.27
N ALA A 271 8.00 1.92 -8.16
CA ALA A 271 8.53 2.82 -9.17
C ALA A 271 10.01 2.52 -9.39
N ILE A 272 10.45 2.55 -10.64
CA ILE A 272 11.83 2.23 -11.04
C ILE A 272 12.87 3.14 -10.36
N ASP A 273 12.50 4.39 -10.04
CA ASP A 273 13.37 5.36 -9.37
C ASP A 273 13.39 5.21 -7.84
N LEU A 274 12.58 4.31 -7.28
CA LEU A 274 12.64 3.90 -5.87
C LEU A 274 13.50 2.64 -5.65
N LEU A 275 13.97 2.01 -6.72
CA LEU A 275 14.83 0.82 -6.67
C LEU A 275 16.28 1.20 -6.95
N ASN A 276 17.21 0.44 -6.39
CA ASN A 276 18.61 0.57 -6.78
C ASN A 276 18.75 0.21 -8.27
N TRP A 277 19.73 0.80 -8.95
CA TRP A 277 19.92 0.57 -10.39
C TRP A 277 20.22 -0.89 -10.73
N TRP A 278 20.75 -1.68 -9.78
CA TRP A 278 20.97 -3.12 -9.92
C TRP A 278 19.74 -3.97 -9.56
N ASP A 279 18.81 -3.44 -8.76
CA ASP A 279 17.54 -4.06 -8.39
C ASP A 279 16.42 -3.68 -9.39
N GLY A 280 16.78 -3.38 -10.64
CA GLY A 280 15.85 -2.84 -11.63
C GLY A 280 14.61 -3.71 -11.82
N THR A 281 13.49 -3.07 -12.11
CA THR A 281 12.25 -3.74 -12.54
C THR A 281 11.87 -3.26 -13.92
N SER A 282 11.09 -4.05 -14.65
CA SER A 282 10.54 -3.65 -15.93
C SER A 282 9.69 -2.39 -15.79
N LYS A 283 9.65 -1.54 -16.82
CA LYS A 283 8.85 -0.31 -16.81
C LYS A 283 7.36 -0.58 -16.65
N ASP A 284 6.92 -1.78 -16.99
CA ASP A 284 5.53 -2.21 -16.91
C ASP A 284 5.09 -2.49 -15.45
N HIS A 285 6.04 -2.55 -14.51
CA HIS A 285 5.82 -2.65 -13.06
C HIS A 285 5.89 -1.28 -12.34
N ASN A 286 5.79 -0.18 -13.07
CA ASN A 286 5.62 1.17 -12.50
C ASN A 286 4.16 1.37 -12.06
N VAL A 287 3.83 0.93 -10.84
CA VAL A 287 2.51 1.05 -10.22
C VAL A 287 2.61 1.92 -8.98
N TYR A 288 2.19 3.17 -9.09
CA TYR A 288 2.24 4.15 -8.01
C TYR A 288 1.10 5.15 -8.11
N THR A 289 0.85 5.86 -7.01
CA THR A 289 0.03 7.08 -7.00
C THR A 289 0.96 8.28 -6.89
N LEU A 290 0.89 9.19 -7.87
CA LEU A 290 1.60 10.47 -7.78
C LEU A 290 0.97 11.31 -6.66
N ASN A 291 1.82 11.86 -5.80
CA ASN A 291 1.40 12.85 -4.83
C ASN A 291 1.14 14.18 -5.53
N ASP A 292 -0.06 14.74 -5.35
CA ASP A 292 -0.40 16.10 -5.75
C ASP A 292 -0.63 16.95 -4.49
N PRO A 293 0.34 17.79 -4.08
CA PRO A 293 0.21 18.63 -2.91
C PRO A 293 -0.98 19.61 -2.99
N THR A 294 -1.49 19.89 -4.19
CA THR A 294 -2.65 20.76 -4.39
C THR A 294 -3.93 20.09 -3.91
N THR A 295 -4.05 18.78 -4.10
CA THR A 295 -5.31 18.03 -3.88
C THR A 295 -5.18 16.88 -2.87
N MET A 296 -4.01 16.69 -2.26
CA MET A 296 -3.73 15.61 -1.32
C MET A 296 -3.11 16.11 -0.02
N ARG A 297 -3.49 15.46 1.09
CA ARG A 297 -2.81 15.58 2.39
C ARG A 297 -2.45 14.18 2.89
N VAL A 298 -1.25 14.02 3.43
CA VAL A 298 -0.75 12.75 3.97
C VAL A 298 -0.52 12.86 5.47
N LEU A 299 -0.55 11.73 6.16
CA LEU A 299 -0.26 11.66 7.59
C LEU A 299 1.17 12.11 7.88
N ALA A 300 1.32 13.03 8.83
CA ALA A 300 2.61 13.55 9.25
C ALA A 300 2.55 14.05 10.69
N VAL A 301 3.71 14.53 11.16
CA VAL A 301 3.83 15.26 12.42
C VAL A 301 4.24 16.69 12.12
N GLU A 302 3.57 17.66 12.74
CA GLU A 302 3.95 19.06 12.68
C GLU A 302 3.88 19.68 14.07
N ASN A 303 4.98 20.28 14.51
CA ASN A 303 5.10 20.89 15.85
C ASN A 303 4.75 19.94 17.01
N GLY A 304 4.98 18.64 16.84
CA GLY A 304 4.68 17.61 17.84
C GLY A 304 3.27 17.03 17.76
N ASP A 305 2.39 17.63 16.95
CA ASP A 305 1.02 17.15 16.73
C ASP A 305 0.93 16.25 15.50
N LEU A 306 0.08 15.24 15.58
CA LEU A 306 -0.32 14.43 14.44
C LEU A 306 -1.27 15.24 13.55
N VAL A 307 -0.99 15.30 12.25
CA VAL A 307 -1.74 16.10 11.27
C VAL A 307 -1.84 15.40 9.91
N LEU A 308 -2.69 15.92 9.03
CA LEU A 308 -2.60 15.67 7.59
C LEU A 308 -2.03 16.91 6.92
N LYS A 309 -0.98 16.80 6.11
CA LYS A 309 -0.35 17.97 5.45
C LYS A 309 0.10 17.71 4.03
N LYS A 310 0.42 18.77 3.31
CA LYS A 310 1.11 18.69 2.01
C LYS A 310 2.43 17.92 2.17
N SER A 311 2.68 17.00 1.25
CA SER A 311 3.95 16.28 1.14
C SER A 311 4.77 16.82 -0.03
N THR A 312 6.09 16.81 0.08
CA THR A 312 7.01 17.03 -1.03
C THR A 312 7.46 15.74 -1.69
N GLU A 313 7.09 14.58 -1.12
CA GLU A 313 7.37 13.28 -1.70
C GLU A 313 6.69 13.15 -3.06
N LYS A 314 7.34 12.44 -3.97
CA LYS A 314 6.83 12.25 -5.34
C LYS A 314 5.64 11.29 -5.39
N TYR A 315 5.64 10.29 -4.52
CA TYR A 315 4.67 9.19 -4.52
C TYR A 315 4.01 9.03 -3.17
N ILE A 316 2.76 8.55 -3.17
CA ILE A 316 2.13 8.05 -1.95
C ILE A 316 2.71 6.66 -1.64
N PRO A 317 3.23 6.42 -0.41
CA PRO A 317 3.81 5.13 -0.05
C PRO A 317 2.84 3.95 -0.19
N ALA A 318 3.38 2.75 -0.42
CA ALA A 318 2.60 1.52 -0.43
C ALA A 318 1.95 1.25 0.93
N ASN A 319 0.80 0.58 0.92
CA ASN A 319 0.02 0.21 2.11
C ASN A 319 -0.33 1.40 3.02
N SER A 320 -0.55 2.57 2.42
CA SER A 320 -0.78 3.85 3.09
C SER A 320 -2.08 4.48 2.59
N PHE A 321 -2.32 5.74 2.96
CA PHE A 321 -3.45 6.51 2.49
C PHE A 321 -3.08 7.98 2.26
N TYR A 322 -3.97 8.69 1.59
CA TYR A 322 -4.03 10.15 1.58
C TYR A 322 -5.46 10.63 1.81
N LEU A 323 -5.62 11.86 2.28
CA LEU A 323 -6.89 12.57 2.25
C LEU A 323 -6.97 13.37 0.95
N LYS A 324 -8.04 13.15 0.18
CA LYS A 324 -8.35 13.95 -1.01
C LYS A 324 -9.05 15.23 -0.58
N VAL A 325 -8.58 16.37 -1.09
CA VAL A 325 -9.08 17.70 -0.73
C VAL A 325 -9.19 18.60 -1.96
N SER A 326 -9.91 19.72 -1.86
CA SER A 326 -9.85 20.78 -2.88
C SER A 326 -8.54 21.57 -2.83
N ALA A 327 -8.29 22.35 -3.89
CA ALA A 327 -7.12 23.23 -3.98
C ALA A 327 -7.08 24.33 -2.91
N ASP A 328 -8.24 24.69 -2.34
CA ASP A 328 -8.38 25.74 -1.32
C ASP A 328 -8.14 25.20 0.10
N CYS A 329 -7.93 23.90 0.25
CA CYS A 329 -7.66 23.29 1.54
C CYS A 329 -6.39 23.85 2.17
N ALA A 330 -6.42 24.10 3.48
CA ALA A 330 -5.26 24.51 4.24
C ALA A 330 -4.08 23.54 4.02
N ASP A 331 -2.85 24.07 4.06
CA ASP A 331 -1.64 23.25 3.86
C ASP A 331 -1.50 22.14 4.90
N VAL A 332 -2.07 22.40 6.09
CA VAL A 332 -2.07 21.52 7.26
C VAL A 332 -3.51 21.43 7.77
N VAL A 333 -3.95 20.19 8.00
CA VAL A 333 -5.25 19.84 8.53
C VAL A 333 -5.03 19.13 9.86
N LYS A 334 -5.44 19.78 10.95
CA LYS A 334 -5.27 19.27 12.31
C LYS A 334 -6.39 18.32 12.69
N PHE A 335 -6.06 17.27 13.43
CA PHE A 335 -7.07 16.41 14.02
C PHE A 335 -7.71 17.07 15.22
N VAL A 336 -9.04 16.99 15.29
CA VAL A 336 -9.85 17.51 16.40
C VAL A 336 -10.92 16.50 16.78
N ASP A 337 -11.43 16.60 18.01
CA ASP A 337 -12.59 15.82 18.45
C ASP A 337 -13.90 16.31 17.80
N SER A 338 -14.98 15.56 17.99
CA SER A 338 -16.29 15.88 17.40
C SER A 338 -16.84 17.23 17.84
N ALA A 339 -16.70 17.57 19.13
CA ALA A 339 -17.24 18.81 19.67
C ALA A 339 -16.53 20.04 19.08
N THR A 340 -15.21 19.97 18.98
CA THR A 340 -14.37 21.01 18.37
C THR A 340 -14.66 21.11 16.87
N PHE A 341 -14.74 19.96 16.19
CA PHE A 341 -15.09 19.94 14.76
C PHE A 341 -16.42 20.64 14.52
N ASP A 342 -17.46 20.30 15.27
CA ASP A 342 -18.81 20.87 15.08
C ASP A 342 -18.84 22.38 15.40
N ALA A 343 -18.06 22.83 16.38
CA ALA A 343 -17.95 24.24 16.74
C ALA A 343 -17.10 25.08 15.75
N THR A 344 -16.16 24.46 15.03
CA THR A 344 -15.35 25.16 14.02
C THR A 344 -16.22 25.57 12.82
N THR A 345 -16.20 26.83 12.39
CA THR A 345 -16.87 27.25 11.15
C THR A 345 -15.96 27.05 9.94
N GLU A 346 -16.51 26.57 8.83
CA GLU A 346 -15.81 26.58 7.54
C GLU A 346 -15.81 28.01 6.98
N PRO A 347 -14.64 28.66 6.79
CA PRO A 347 -14.60 29.99 6.19
C PRO A 347 -15.23 29.98 4.79
N ASP A 348 -15.81 31.09 4.34
CA ASP A 348 -16.21 31.23 2.94
C ASP A 348 -15.00 31.20 2.01
N PRO A 349 -15.13 30.70 0.77
CA PRO A 349 -14.07 30.84 -0.22
C PRO A 349 -13.80 32.33 -0.45
N PRO A 350 -12.52 32.74 -0.64
CA PRO A 350 -12.21 34.14 -0.87
C PRO A 350 -12.90 34.63 -2.14
N THR A 351 -13.87 35.54 -2.02
CA THR A 351 -14.56 36.17 -3.15
C THR A 351 -13.73 37.32 -3.76
N GLY A 352 -12.40 37.25 -3.69
CA GLY A 352 -11.46 38.32 -4.04
C GLY A 352 -10.10 37.80 -4.56
N ILE A 353 -9.11 38.68 -4.74
CA ILE A 353 -7.77 38.30 -5.24
C ILE A 353 -7.06 37.43 -4.19
N ALA A 354 -6.88 36.14 -4.49
CA ALA A 354 -6.28 35.16 -3.58
C ALA A 354 -4.76 35.32 -3.39
N SER A 355 -4.05 35.82 -4.40
CA SER A 355 -2.61 36.11 -4.32
C SER A 355 -2.20 37.15 -5.36
N VAL A 356 -1.38 38.11 -4.96
CA VAL A 356 -0.70 39.03 -5.89
C VAL A 356 0.77 38.65 -5.92
N THR A 357 1.22 37.99 -6.98
CA THR A 357 2.64 37.77 -7.23
C THR A 357 3.23 39.08 -7.74
N ALA A 358 4.01 39.77 -6.91
CA ALA A 358 4.71 40.96 -7.35
C ALA A 358 5.85 40.52 -8.31
N ASP A 359 5.72 40.84 -9.60
CA ASP A 359 6.85 40.79 -10.51
C ASP A 359 7.97 41.65 -9.93
N LYS A 360 9.13 41.04 -9.65
CA LYS A 360 10.26 41.72 -9.02
C LYS A 360 10.91 42.79 -9.91
N ASN A 361 10.42 43.02 -11.13
CA ASN A 361 11.01 43.94 -12.11
C ASN A 361 9.99 44.80 -12.88
N ALA A 362 8.94 45.33 -12.23
CA ALA A 362 8.14 46.39 -12.83
C ALA A 362 8.62 47.77 -12.36
N VAL A 363 9.60 48.35 -13.06
CA VAL A 363 9.93 49.79 -12.95
C VAL A 363 8.93 50.56 -13.82
N SER A 364 7.66 50.50 -13.45
CA SER A 364 6.59 51.12 -14.22
C SER A 364 6.06 52.34 -13.47
N ALA A 365 6.07 53.50 -14.13
CA ALA A 365 5.40 54.71 -13.66
C ALA A 365 3.89 54.70 -13.94
N LEU A 366 3.35 53.57 -14.41
CA LEU A 366 1.93 53.36 -14.65
C LEU A 366 1.16 53.29 -13.31
N VAL A 367 0.08 54.08 -13.25
CA VAL A 367 -0.85 54.13 -12.13
C VAL A 367 -2.23 53.77 -12.65
N TYR A 368 -2.90 52.85 -11.97
CA TYR A 368 -4.26 52.45 -12.26
C TYR A 368 -5.22 52.91 -11.17
N ASN A 369 -6.47 53.20 -11.52
CA ASN A 369 -7.54 53.37 -10.53
C ASN A 369 -8.10 52.01 -10.09
N LEU A 370 -9.03 52.01 -9.13
CA LEU A 370 -9.65 50.78 -8.62
C LEU A 370 -10.52 50.04 -9.65
N ASN A 371 -10.87 50.69 -10.76
CA ASN A 371 -11.58 50.08 -11.89
C ASN A 371 -10.61 49.48 -12.94
N GLY A 372 -9.30 49.48 -12.66
CA GLY A 372 -8.28 48.93 -13.57
C GLY A 372 -7.95 49.81 -14.77
N GLN A 373 -8.39 51.08 -14.79
CA GLN A 373 -8.05 52.02 -15.86
C GLN A 373 -6.69 52.64 -15.58
N CYS A 374 -5.81 52.68 -16.57
CA CYS A 374 -4.54 53.42 -16.47
C CYS A 374 -4.83 54.92 -16.45
N VAL A 375 -4.55 55.57 -15.33
CA VAL A 375 -4.84 56.99 -15.07
C VAL A 375 -3.60 57.88 -15.06
N SER A 376 -2.41 57.30 -14.96
CA SER A 376 -1.14 58.03 -15.14
C SER A 376 -0.06 57.10 -15.66
N VAL A 377 0.89 57.65 -16.40
CA VAL A 377 2.10 56.95 -16.88
C VAL A 377 3.39 57.55 -16.32
N SER A 378 3.27 58.51 -15.41
CA SER A 378 4.36 59.29 -14.82
C SER A 378 4.29 59.36 -13.29
N GLY A 379 3.59 58.41 -12.66
CA GLY A 379 3.44 58.34 -11.21
C GLY A 379 2.27 59.15 -10.66
N LEU A 380 2.27 59.36 -9.33
CA LEU A 380 1.10 59.84 -8.59
C LEU A 380 0.96 61.37 -8.55
N GLU A 381 1.99 62.15 -8.90
CA GLU A 381 2.08 63.59 -8.58
C GLU A 381 0.95 64.44 -9.16
N SER A 382 0.47 64.14 -10.36
CA SER A 382 -0.59 64.89 -11.06
C SER A 382 -2.01 64.42 -10.73
N LEU A 383 -2.18 63.33 -9.98
CA LEU A 383 -3.49 62.74 -9.70
C LEU A 383 -4.18 63.38 -8.48
N PRO A 384 -5.53 63.38 -8.41
CA PRO A 384 -6.24 63.75 -7.19
C PRO A 384 -5.86 62.89 -5.98
N LYS A 385 -6.21 63.35 -4.77
CA LYS A 385 -6.10 62.52 -3.55
C LYS A 385 -7.03 61.31 -3.69
N GLY A 386 -6.54 60.12 -3.33
CA GLY A 386 -7.31 58.89 -3.55
C GLY A 386 -6.48 57.62 -3.42
N VAL A 387 -7.11 56.49 -3.73
CA VAL A 387 -6.48 55.16 -3.71
C VAL A 387 -6.21 54.71 -5.13
N TYR A 388 -4.96 54.31 -5.38
CA TYR A 388 -4.47 53.89 -6.69
C TYR A 388 -3.76 52.55 -6.60
N ILE A 389 -3.57 51.91 -7.75
CA ILE A 389 -2.77 50.70 -7.90
C ILE A 389 -1.50 51.08 -8.65
N VAL A 390 -0.35 50.95 -7.99
CA VAL A 390 0.98 51.20 -8.58
C VAL A 390 1.83 49.95 -8.36
N ASN A 391 2.37 49.38 -9.43
CA ASN A 391 3.16 48.14 -9.39
C ASN A 391 2.45 47.01 -8.61
N GLY A 392 1.15 46.85 -8.84
CA GLY A 392 0.31 45.84 -8.18
C GLY A 392 -0.01 46.11 -6.71
N LYS A 393 0.41 47.25 -6.14
CA LYS A 393 0.14 47.62 -4.73
C LYS A 393 -0.87 48.75 -4.64
N LYS A 394 -1.75 48.69 -3.64
CA LYS A 394 -2.62 49.80 -3.26
C LYS A 394 -1.78 50.92 -2.61
N VAL A 395 -1.86 52.12 -3.15
CA VAL A 395 -1.17 53.31 -2.64
C VAL A 395 -2.20 54.41 -2.39
N VAL A 396 -2.10 55.07 -1.24
CA VAL A 396 -2.98 56.19 -0.87
C VAL A 396 -2.23 57.50 -1.11
N LYS A 397 -2.71 58.32 -2.05
CA LYS A 397 -2.24 59.69 -2.24
C LYS A 397 -3.02 60.61 -1.32
N ARG A 398 -2.31 61.23 -0.36
CA ARG A 398 -2.89 62.07 0.68
C ARG A 398 -2.96 63.54 0.35
#